data_AF-A0A8E0M3T5-F1
#
_entry.id   AF-A0A8E0M3T5-F1
#
_cell.length_a   1.000
_cell.length_b   1.000
_cell.length_c   1.000
_cell.angle_alpha   90.00
_cell.angle_beta   90.00
_cell.angle_gamma   90.00
#
_symmetry.space_group_name_H-M   'P 1'
#
loop_
_entity.id
_entity.type
_entity.pdbx_description
1 polymer ?
#
loop_
_entity_poly.entity_id
_entity_poly.type
_entity_poly.pdbx_seq_one_letter_code
_entity_poly.pdbx_strand_id
1 'polypeptide(L)'
;MDSSNNKLFKFMNNHLMGPMGKLASFRIVRGVMAAGMASIPFTIVGSMFLIINVLPQSFPALVGIWKGSFDKVANLYMLANGATMGILALYFCLVFGYEYTRIQAQEEKIDINPLNGALLSMMAFFMCIPELVFKGGTATLVTEITKDNKIIDGYGIAGGVTRLGTTGIFT
;
A
#
# COMPACT_ATOMS: atom_id res chain seq x y z
N MET A 1 28.74 4.42 -31.15
CA MET A 1 27.54 4.28 -30.31
C MET A 1 26.48 3.56 -31.15
N ASP A 2 25.95 2.38 -30.89
CA ASP A 2 26.27 1.32 -29.94
C ASP A 2 25.54 0.06 -30.47
N SER A 3 26.24 -0.84 -31.16
CA SER A 3 25.64 -1.98 -31.89
C SER A 3 24.97 -3.00 -30.96
N SER A 4 25.29 -2.95 -29.67
CA SER A 4 24.66 -3.73 -28.59
C SER A 4 23.20 -3.33 -28.37
N ASN A 5 22.85 -2.07 -28.64
CA ASN A 5 21.50 -1.56 -28.49
C ASN A 5 20.53 -2.20 -29.50
N ASN A 6 21.02 -2.64 -30.67
CA ASN A 6 20.18 -3.22 -31.72
C ASN A 6 19.86 -4.70 -31.48
N LYS A 7 20.76 -5.46 -30.84
CA LYS A 7 20.50 -6.87 -30.47
C LYS A 7 19.64 -6.99 -29.22
N LEU A 8 19.91 -6.20 -28.19
CA LEU A 8 19.10 -6.16 -26.96
C LEU A 8 17.69 -5.65 -27.27
N PHE A 9 17.56 -4.56 -28.03
CA PHE A 9 16.25 -4.03 -28.43
C PHE A 9 15.46 -5.03 -29.29
N LYS A 10 16.12 -5.71 -30.24
CA LYS A 10 15.47 -6.79 -31.01
C LYS A 10 15.06 -7.97 -30.15
N PHE A 11 15.86 -8.35 -29.15
CA PHE A 11 15.49 -9.40 -28.20
C PHE A 11 14.26 -8.99 -27.37
N MET A 12 14.26 -7.77 -26.82
CA MET A 12 13.12 -7.23 -26.06
C MET A 12 11.85 -7.15 -26.91
N ASN A 13 11.96 -6.63 -28.13
CA ASN A 13 10.82 -6.50 -29.04
C ASN A 13 10.26 -7.86 -29.48
N ASN A 14 11.13 -8.80 -29.84
CA ASN A 14 10.70 -10.08 -30.41
C ASN A 14 10.28 -11.11 -29.35
N HIS A 15 10.83 -11.05 -28.13
CA HIS A 15 10.60 -12.08 -27.11
C HIS A 15 9.89 -11.57 -25.84
N LEU A 16 10.01 -10.28 -25.50
CA LEU A 16 9.47 -9.76 -24.23
C LEU A 16 8.22 -8.89 -24.41
N MET A 17 8.11 -8.09 -25.47
CA MET A 17 6.95 -7.21 -25.68
C MET A 17 5.63 -7.97 -25.80
N GLY A 18 5.60 -9.07 -26.56
CA GLY A 18 4.39 -9.89 -26.71
C GLY A 18 3.89 -10.48 -25.38
N PRO A 19 4.72 -11.25 -24.64
CA PRO A 19 4.35 -11.79 -23.34
C PRO A 19 3.99 -10.72 -22.30
N MET A 20 4.74 -9.61 -22.22
CA MET A 20 4.46 -8.52 -21.28
C MET A 20 3.14 -7.83 -21.60
N GLY A 21 2.82 -7.62 -22.88
CA GLY A 21 1.53 -7.06 -23.30
C GLY A 21 0.36 -7.97 -22.90
N LYS A 22 0.51 -9.29 -23.04
CA LYS A 22 -0.51 -10.25 -22.58
C LYS A 22 -0.69 -10.22 -21.07
N LEU A 23 0.40 -10.19 -20.29
CA LEU A 23 0.33 -10.07 -18.83
C LEU A 23 -0.35 -8.76 -18.40
N ALA A 24 0.03 -7.63 -19.00
CA ALA A 24 -0.57 -6.32 -18.72
C ALA A 24 -2.06 -6.25 -19.06
N SER A 25 -2.53 -7.07 -20.01
CA SER A 25 -3.94 -7.11 -20.39
C SER A 25 -4.84 -7.84 -19.37
N PHE A 26 -4.26 -8.62 -18.45
CA PHE A 26 -5.07 -9.31 -17.44
C PHE A 26 -5.83 -8.32 -16.55
N ARG A 27 -7.11 -8.64 -16.27
CA ARG A 27 -8.01 -7.78 -15.48
C ARG A 27 -7.45 -7.46 -14.11
N ILE A 28 -6.92 -8.48 -13.42
CA ILE A 28 -6.30 -8.35 -12.10
C ILE A 28 -5.12 -7.37 -12.17
N VAL A 29 -4.26 -7.51 -13.18
CA VAL A 29 -3.08 -6.65 -13.37
C VAL A 29 -3.51 -5.21 -13.63
N ARG A 30 -4.50 -4.98 -14.49
CA ARG A 30 -5.05 -3.64 -14.73
C ARG A 30 -5.68 -3.02 -13.48
N GLY A 31 -6.42 -3.82 -12.69
CA GLY A 31 -6.98 -3.37 -11.41
C GLY A 31 -5.89 -2.94 -10.42
N VAL A 32 -4.83 -3.74 -10.27
CA VAL A 32 -3.67 -3.43 -9.42
C VAL A 32 -2.95 -2.17 -9.92
N MET A 33 -2.76 -2.02 -11.23
CA MET A 33 -2.15 -0.81 -11.81
C MET A 33 -2.99 0.44 -11.52
N ALA A 34 -4.31 0.36 -11.67
CA ALA A 34 -5.21 1.47 -11.38
C ALA A 34 -5.19 1.85 -9.89
N ALA A 35 -5.24 0.87 -8.99
CA ALA A 35 -5.11 1.08 -7.55
C ALA A 35 -3.73 1.64 -7.16
N GLY A 36 -2.67 1.18 -7.83
CA GLY A 36 -1.31 1.71 -7.67
C GLY A 36 -1.23 3.18 -8.05
N MET A 37 -1.72 3.56 -9.24
CA MET A 37 -1.73 4.96 -9.68
C MET A 37 -2.54 5.86 -8.74
N ALA A 38 -3.68 5.37 -8.24
CA ALA A 38 -4.50 6.11 -7.28
C ALA A 38 -3.80 6.32 -5.92
N SER A 39 -2.87 5.43 -5.54
CA SER A 39 -2.15 5.49 -4.27
C SER A 39 -0.94 6.44 -4.30
N ILE A 40 -0.43 6.81 -5.48
CA ILE A 40 0.76 7.67 -5.65
C ILE A 40 0.62 9.02 -4.94
N PRO A 41 -0.49 9.77 -5.07
CA PRO A 41 -0.60 11.07 -4.40
C PRO A 41 -0.50 10.96 -2.87
N PHE A 42 -1.08 9.90 -2.29
CA PHE A 42 -1.04 9.69 -0.85
C PHE A 42 0.36 9.30 -0.35
N THR A 43 1.09 8.48 -1.12
CA THR A 43 2.47 8.14 -0.76
C THR A 43 3.39 9.35 -0.87
N ILE A 44 3.21 10.20 -1.88
CA ILE A 44 3.97 11.46 -2.01
C ILE A 44 3.68 12.37 -0.81
N VAL A 45 2.42 12.68 -0.54
CA VAL A 45 2.03 13.60 0.54
C VAL A 45 2.47 13.07 1.91
N GLY A 46 2.24 11.79 2.18
CA GLY A 46 2.70 11.18 3.44
C GLY A 46 4.21 11.24 3.60
N SER A 47 4.96 10.96 2.53
CA SER A 47 6.43 10.98 2.57
C SER A 47 7.00 12.38 2.74
N MET A 48 6.33 13.43 2.22
CA MET A 48 6.77 14.81 2.42
C MET A 48 6.84 15.19 3.90
N PHE A 49 5.83 14.82 4.69
CA PHE A 49 5.82 15.06 6.14
C PHE A 49 6.94 14.30 6.86
N LEU A 50 7.20 13.06 6.44
CA LEU A 50 8.33 12.29 6.96
C LEU A 50 9.67 12.94 6.62
N ILE A 51 9.86 13.37 5.37
CA ILE A 51 11.09 14.04 4.92
C ILE A 51 11.35 15.29 5.75
N ILE A 52 10.32 16.12 6.00
CA ILE A 52 10.45 17.30 6.87
C ILE A 52 10.91 16.89 8.28
N ASN A 53 10.42 15.78 8.83
CA ASN A 53 10.84 15.32 10.16
C ASN A 53 12.29 14.84 10.21
N VAL A 54 12.75 14.09 9.20
CA VAL A 54 14.10 13.50 9.19
C VAL A 54 15.17 14.40 8.57
N LEU A 55 14.79 15.54 7.97
CA LEU A 55 15.71 16.45 7.28
C LEU A 55 16.97 16.85 8.09
N PRO A 56 16.89 17.13 9.41
CA PRO A 56 18.08 17.48 10.19
C PRO A 56 19.09 16.35 10.32
N GLN A 57 18.68 15.10 10.13
CA GLN A 57 19.58 13.94 10.14
C GLN A 57 20.51 13.96 8.92
N SER A 58 20.00 14.39 7.77
CA SER A 58 20.79 14.53 6.54
C SER A 58 21.57 15.84 6.49
N PHE A 59 21.08 16.90 7.14
CA PHE A 59 21.71 18.22 7.16
C PHE A 59 21.92 18.73 8.59
N PRO A 60 23.06 18.41 9.24
CA PRO A 60 23.34 18.78 10.63
C PRO A 60 23.26 20.28 10.93
N ALA A 61 23.48 21.13 9.92
CA ALA A 61 23.36 22.59 10.05
C ALA A 61 21.94 23.05 10.42
N LEU A 62 20.90 22.25 10.14
CA LEU A 62 19.51 22.60 10.41
C LEU A 62 19.02 22.21 11.81
N VAL A 63 19.81 21.45 12.58
CA VAL A 63 19.41 20.89 13.88
C VAL A 63 18.97 21.97 14.88
N GLY A 64 19.66 23.11 14.91
CA GLY A 64 19.33 24.21 15.83
C GLY A 64 17.96 24.83 15.52
N ILE A 65 17.64 25.01 14.23
CA ILE A 65 16.36 25.57 13.77
C ILE A 65 15.22 24.57 14.05
N TRP A 66 15.42 23.28 13.76
CA TRP A 66 14.41 22.25 13.98
C TRP A 66 14.02 22.10 15.45
N LYS A 67 15.01 22.00 16.35
CA LYS A 67 14.78 21.94 17.81
C LYS A 67 14.03 23.17 18.33
N GLY A 68 14.29 24.33 17.73
CA GLY A 68 13.63 25.59 18.10
C GLY A 68 12.19 25.72 17.62
N SER A 69 11.84 25.03 16.52
CA SER A 69 10.59 25.23 15.76
C SER A 69 9.85 23.93 15.42
N PHE A 70 10.27 23.22 14.37
CA PHE A 70 9.57 22.07 13.80
C PHE A 70 9.38 20.90 14.78
N ASP A 71 10.39 20.58 15.60
CA ASP A 71 10.31 19.46 16.55
C ASP A 71 9.17 19.64 17.57
N LYS A 72 8.85 20.89 17.91
CA LYS A 72 7.78 21.21 18.88
C LYS A 72 6.38 20.88 18.36
N VAL A 73 6.22 20.88 17.04
CA VAL A 73 4.95 20.56 16.35
C VAL A 73 5.03 19.25 15.57
N ALA A 74 6.10 18.47 15.75
CA ALA A 74 6.33 17.21 15.06
C ALA A 74 5.13 16.26 15.12
N ASN A 75 4.55 16.07 16.31
CA ASN A 75 3.40 15.19 16.49
C ASN A 75 2.19 15.60 15.63
N LEU A 76 2.00 16.89 15.36
CA LEU A 76 0.86 17.39 14.60
C LEU A 76 1.02 17.08 13.10
N TYR A 77 2.17 17.41 12.50
CA TYR A 77 2.35 17.19 11.08
C TYR A 77 2.72 15.72 10.76
N MET A 78 3.33 14.99 11.70
CA MET A 78 3.57 13.55 11.55
C MET A 78 2.29 12.72 11.64
N LEU A 79 1.21 13.27 12.22
CA LEU A 79 -0.11 12.65 12.12
C LEU A 79 -0.55 12.48 10.66
N ALA A 80 -0.22 13.42 9.78
CA ALA A 80 -0.54 13.32 8.36
C ALA A 80 0.23 12.18 7.68
N ASN A 81 1.50 11.97 8.03
CA ASN A 81 2.25 10.80 7.60
C ASN A 81 1.59 9.50 8.10
N GLY A 82 1.28 9.41 9.39
CA GLY A 82 0.60 8.23 9.95
C GLY A 82 -0.78 7.97 9.33
N ALA A 83 -1.57 9.02 9.06
CA ALA A 83 -2.89 8.91 8.48
C ALA A 83 -2.88 8.54 6.99
N THR A 84 -1.84 8.92 6.23
CA THR A 84 -1.72 8.55 4.81
C THR A 84 -1.08 7.18 4.65
N MET A 85 -0.01 6.91 5.40
CA MET A 85 0.74 5.66 5.31
C MET A 85 0.08 4.52 6.09
N GLY A 86 -0.62 4.80 7.19
CA GLY A 86 -1.20 3.81 8.08
C GLY A 86 -2.51 3.16 7.61
N ILE A 87 -3.15 3.69 6.57
CA ILE A 87 -4.38 3.10 5.96
C ILE A 87 -4.23 2.84 4.46
N LEU A 88 -3.02 2.93 3.92
CA LEU A 88 -2.83 2.85 2.47
C LEU A 88 -3.23 1.49 1.87
N ALA A 89 -3.07 0.39 2.61
CA ALA A 89 -3.52 -0.92 2.17
C ALA A 89 -5.04 -1.02 2.06
N LEU A 90 -5.76 -0.41 3.02
CA LEU A 90 -7.20 -0.28 2.95
C LEU A 90 -7.64 0.55 1.73
N TYR A 91 -7.01 1.70 1.53
CA TYR A 91 -7.27 2.55 0.37
C TYR A 91 -7.05 1.80 -0.95
N PHE A 92 -5.91 1.12 -1.08
CA PHE A 92 -5.58 0.32 -2.25
C PHE A 92 -6.61 -0.79 -2.48
N CYS A 93 -7.03 -1.50 -1.43
CA CYS A 93 -8.02 -2.57 -1.52
C CYS A 93 -9.38 -2.07 -2.03
N LEU A 94 -9.82 -0.90 -1.56
CA LEU A 94 -11.06 -0.25 -2.01
C LEU A 94 -10.98 0.13 -3.49
N VAL A 95 -9.90 0.82 -3.89
CA VAL A 95 -9.73 1.22 -5.30
C VAL A 95 -9.59 -0.01 -6.20
N PHE A 96 -8.84 -1.03 -5.77
CA PHE A 96 -8.71 -2.27 -6.51
C PHE A 96 -10.08 -2.95 -6.70
N GLY A 97 -10.89 -3.09 -5.64
CA GLY A 97 -12.22 -3.67 -5.73
C GLY A 97 -13.13 -2.89 -6.68
N TYR A 98 -13.11 -1.57 -6.60
CA TYR A 98 -13.84 -0.69 -7.52
C TYR A 98 -13.40 -0.89 -8.98
N GLU A 99 -12.11 -0.78 -9.25
CA GLU A 99 -11.52 -0.82 -10.58
C GLU A 99 -11.67 -2.20 -11.23
N TYR A 100 -11.46 -3.27 -10.45
CA TYR A 100 -11.64 -4.63 -10.90
C TYR A 100 -13.09 -4.92 -11.30
N THR A 101 -14.06 -4.53 -10.45
CA THR A 101 -15.48 -4.67 -10.77
C THR A 101 -15.89 -3.82 -11.96
N ARG A 102 -15.37 -2.59 -12.10
CA ARG A 102 -15.61 -1.74 -13.27
C ARG A 102 -15.09 -2.37 -14.56
N ILE A 103 -13.86 -2.89 -14.56
CA ILE A 103 -13.27 -3.57 -15.71
C ILE A 103 -14.13 -4.78 -16.10
N GLN A 104 -14.59 -5.56 -15.12
CA GLN A 104 -15.42 -6.72 -15.38
C GLN A 104 -16.79 -6.35 -15.94
N ALA A 105 -17.44 -5.32 -15.40
CA ALA A 105 -18.71 -4.78 -15.90
C ALA A 105 -18.60 -4.39 -17.40
N GLN A 106 -17.52 -3.71 -17.76
CA GLN A 106 -17.27 -3.23 -19.12
C GLN A 106 -17.01 -4.38 -20.11
N GLU A 107 -16.23 -5.38 -19.71
CA GLU A 107 -15.85 -6.47 -20.61
C GLU A 107 -16.93 -7.52 -20.79
N GLU A 108 -17.65 -7.85 -19.70
CA GLU A 108 -18.70 -8.86 -19.72
C GLU A 108 -20.08 -8.25 -20.05
N LYS A 109 -20.16 -6.92 -20.15
CA LYS A 109 -21.40 -6.16 -20.41
C LYS A 109 -22.51 -6.52 -19.41
N ILE A 110 -22.12 -6.70 -18.15
CA ILE A 110 -23.01 -7.00 -17.04
C ILE A 110 -23.23 -5.75 -16.19
N ASP A 111 -24.47 -5.56 -15.74
CA ASP A 111 -24.84 -4.44 -14.88
C ASP A 111 -24.49 -4.75 -13.42
N ILE A 112 -23.24 -4.48 -13.06
CA ILE A 112 -22.73 -4.62 -11.69
C ILE A 112 -22.22 -3.27 -11.20
N ASN A 113 -22.56 -2.92 -9.96
CA ASN A 113 -22.15 -1.65 -9.36
C ASN A 113 -20.70 -1.75 -8.81
N PRO A 114 -19.73 -0.97 -9.32
CA PRO A 114 -18.36 -0.96 -8.81
C PRO A 114 -18.23 -0.58 -7.33
N LEU A 115 -19.16 0.20 -6.79
CA LEU A 115 -19.19 0.53 -5.36
C LEU A 115 -19.40 -0.73 -4.51
N ASN A 116 -20.27 -1.65 -4.94
CA ASN A 116 -20.47 -2.92 -4.26
C ASN A 116 -19.18 -3.76 -4.27
N GLY A 117 -18.44 -3.73 -5.39
CA GLY A 117 -17.12 -4.35 -5.50
C GLY A 117 -16.11 -3.81 -4.48
N ALA A 118 -16.05 -2.49 -4.34
CA ALA A 118 -15.19 -1.83 -3.35
C ALA A 118 -15.57 -2.20 -1.90
N LEU A 119 -16.86 -2.17 -1.57
CA LEU A 119 -17.32 -2.50 -0.22
C LEU A 119 -17.08 -4.00 0.10
N LEU A 120 -17.30 -4.90 -0.86
CA LEU A 120 -17.00 -6.32 -0.69
C LEU A 120 -15.51 -6.59 -0.51
N SER A 121 -14.64 -5.92 -1.29
CA SER A 121 -13.18 -6.08 -1.12
C SER A 121 -12.74 -5.59 0.25
N MET A 122 -13.28 -4.47 0.73
CA MET A 122 -13.01 -3.96 2.08
C MET A 122 -13.44 -4.95 3.17
N MET A 123 -14.65 -5.50 3.09
CA MET A 123 -15.12 -6.47 4.09
C MET A 123 -14.29 -7.75 4.07
N ALA A 124 -13.94 -8.25 2.88
CA ALA A 124 -13.05 -9.38 2.72
C ALA A 124 -11.66 -9.10 3.31
N PHE A 125 -11.13 -7.90 3.10
CA PHE A 125 -9.86 -7.48 3.65
C PHE A 125 -9.87 -7.47 5.18
N PHE A 126 -10.90 -6.91 5.81
CA PHE A 126 -11.03 -6.93 7.27
C PHE A 126 -11.09 -8.35 7.85
N MET A 127 -11.70 -9.32 7.15
CA MET A 127 -11.70 -10.71 7.59
C MET A 127 -10.31 -11.36 7.56
N CYS A 128 -9.39 -10.86 6.74
CA CYS A 128 -8.02 -11.38 6.59
C CYS A 128 -6.98 -10.66 7.46
N ILE A 129 -7.36 -9.60 8.18
CA ILE A 129 -6.43 -8.85 9.04
C ILE A 129 -6.05 -9.62 10.31
N PRO A 130 -7.00 -10.19 11.08
CA PRO A 130 -6.67 -10.79 12.37
C PRO A 130 -5.73 -11.99 12.25
N GLU A 131 -4.75 -12.05 13.15
CA GLU A 131 -3.80 -13.14 13.25
C GLU A 131 -4.40 -14.30 14.04
N LEU A 132 -4.43 -15.47 13.41
CA LEU A 132 -4.98 -16.71 13.97
C LEU A 132 -3.86 -17.73 14.14
N VAL A 133 -3.85 -18.40 15.29
CA VAL A 133 -2.97 -19.54 15.56
C VAL A 133 -3.80 -20.76 15.93
N PHE A 134 -3.41 -21.92 15.38
CA PHE A 134 -3.97 -23.21 15.78
C PHE A 134 -3.26 -23.70 17.04
N LYS A 135 -3.98 -23.72 18.16
CA LYS A 135 -3.50 -24.30 19.42
C LYS A 135 -4.53 -25.30 19.94
N GLY A 136 -4.07 -26.52 20.24
CA GLY A 136 -4.92 -27.56 20.83
C GLY A 136 -6.15 -27.95 19.99
N GLY A 137 -6.06 -27.89 18.65
CA GLY A 137 -7.17 -28.24 17.76
C GLY A 137 -8.22 -27.14 17.56
N THR A 138 -8.00 -25.93 18.10
CA THR A 138 -8.87 -24.76 17.91
C THR A 138 -8.11 -23.61 17.26
N ALA A 139 -8.77 -22.88 16.35
CA ALA A 139 -8.25 -21.62 15.82
C ALA A 139 -8.55 -20.51 16.84
N THR A 140 -7.50 -19.88 17.36
CA THR A 140 -7.61 -18.83 18.37
C THR A 140 -6.92 -17.56 17.88
N LEU A 141 -7.45 -16.40 18.27
CA LEU A 141 -6.82 -15.11 17.98
C LEU A 141 -5.54 -14.98 18.78
N VAL A 142 -4.49 -14.46 18.14
CA VAL A 142 -3.20 -14.23 18.78
C VAL A 142 -3.31 -13.00 19.69
N THR A 143 -2.92 -13.15 20.96
CA THR A 143 -2.73 -12.02 21.88
C THR A 143 -1.32 -12.11 22.45
N GLU A 144 -0.47 -11.15 22.09
CA GLU A 144 0.93 -11.05 22.49
C GLU A 144 1.29 -9.60 22.76
N ILE A 145 1.76 -9.31 23.97
CA ILE A 145 2.22 -7.97 24.35
C ILE A 145 3.67 -8.10 24.84
N THR A 146 4.61 -7.88 23.93
CA THR A 146 6.04 -7.74 24.21
C THR A 146 6.48 -6.29 24.02
N LYS A 147 7.75 -5.99 24.30
CA LYS A 147 8.30 -4.65 24.09
C LYS A 147 8.29 -4.26 22.61
N ASP A 148 8.44 -5.24 21.72
CA ASP A 148 8.63 -5.03 20.29
C ASP A 148 7.36 -5.37 19.47
N ASN A 149 6.53 -6.33 19.93
CA ASN A 149 5.28 -6.71 19.27
C ASN A 149 4.08 -6.51 20.19
N LYS A 150 3.06 -5.82 19.67
CA LYS A 150 1.76 -5.65 20.33
C LYS A 150 0.67 -6.18 19.41
N ILE A 151 0.19 -7.38 19.71
CA ILE A 151 -0.93 -8.02 19.04
C ILE A 151 -2.03 -8.20 20.09
N ILE A 152 -3.20 -7.61 19.83
CA ILE A 152 -4.35 -7.65 20.74
C ILE A 152 -5.52 -8.21 19.94
N ASP A 153 -6.06 -9.35 20.37
CA ASP A 153 -7.19 -10.03 19.72
C ASP A 153 -6.95 -10.26 18.21
N GLY A 154 -5.73 -10.64 17.85
CA GLY A 154 -5.28 -10.86 16.48
C GLY A 154 -4.89 -9.59 15.72
N TYR A 155 -5.11 -8.40 16.25
CA TYR A 155 -4.74 -7.15 15.59
C TYR A 155 -3.36 -6.67 16.04
N GLY A 156 -2.41 -6.59 15.10
CA GLY A 156 -1.14 -5.90 15.34
C GLY A 156 -1.34 -4.39 15.46
N ILE A 157 -0.84 -3.78 16.53
CA ILE A 157 -1.03 -2.36 16.86
C ILE A 157 0.32 -1.63 16.95
N ALA A 158 0.52 -0.64 16.07
CA ALA A 158 1.64 0.30 16.14
C ALA A 158 1.21 1.66 15.55
N GLY A 159 0.76 2.59 16.40
CA GLY A 159 0.19 3.88 15.96
C GLY A 159 -1.14 3.76 15.18
N GLY A 160 -1.62 2.54 14.95
CA GLY A 160 -2.80 2.12 14.19
C GLY A 160 -2.76 0.60 13.98
N VAL A 161 -3.71 0.04 13.24
CA VAL A 161 -3.67 -1.39 12.86
C VAL A 161 -2.60 -1.58 11.79
N THR A 162 -1.57 -2.35 12.09
CA THR A 162 -0.34 -2.43 11.28
C THR A 162 -0.60 -2.88 9.84
N ARG A 163 -1.48 -3.87 9.64
CA ARG A 163 -1.80 -4.43 8.31
C ARG A 163 -2.67 -3.53 7.43
N LEU A 164 -3.23 -2.44 7.97
CA LEU A 164 -3.93 -1.43 7.18
C LEU A 164 -2.94 -0.49 6.46
N GLY A 165 -1.70 -0.44 6.91
CA GLY A 165 -0.70 0.50 6.42
C GLY A 165 0.08 0.05 5.18
N THR A 166 1.03 0.87 4.78
CA THR A 166 1.94 0.63 3.64
C THR A 166 2.76 -0.64 3.75
N THR A 167 2.99 -1.14 4.96
CA THR A 167 3.64 -2.43 5.21
C THR A 167 2.87 -3.60 4.58
N GLY A 168 1.59 -3.45 4.27
CA GLY A 168 0.85 -4.45 3.48
C GLY A 168 1.18 -4.45 1.99
N ILE A 169 1.83 -3.42 1.44
CA ILE A 169 1.99 -3.20 -0.01
C ILE A 169 3.45 -2.99 -0.44
N PHE A 170 4.23 -2.22 0.32
CA PHE A 170 5.50 -1.64 -0.13
C PHE A 170 6.70 -1.97 0.77
N THR A 171 6.55 -2.84 1.79
CA THR A 171 7.64 -3.23 2.70
C THR A 171 8.31 -4.53 2.31
#